data_AF-A0A1R3KF52-F1
#
_entry.id   AF-A0A1R3KF52-F1
#
_cell.length_a   1.000
_cell.length_b   1.000
_cell.length_c   1.000
_cell.angle_alpha   90.00
_cell.angle_beta   90.00
_cell.angle_gamma   90.00
#
_symmetry.space_group_name_H-M   'P 1'
#
loop_
_entity.id
_entity.type
_entity.pdbx_description
1 polymer ?
#
loop_
_entity_poly.entity_id
_entity_poly.type
_entity_poly.pdbx_seq_one_letter_code
_entity_poly.pdbx_strand_id
1 'polypeptide(L)'
;MALRFAITATKMKTLMCDQGDQSPPRKGKNLKVLKKLLISRKPRDKKTYKPCMFIPSNYCGSSSRRKAGTIFSWMIDRNVVSSMANVYYRNEAGTRLMKGRIRRDGIECNCCCKVFSLTAFETHAGSTYHRPAAFILLDDGTGRSLSDCQKQVDTGKCKLVQINGKSPSSCQQRLSDEVCSVCFDGGDLILCEECPSSFHVKCLDLIQVPKGHWFFRSRCCRICGKGRLVEGCCVSCQQCKHRFHHICLKMKTKSSDWKNYIETGKNWFCTQSYEKIFFGLGNFTRKQIQLGNNLTWKLLKSNGNPNYHGDKLSVALDVMHKCFERSKDSYTGRDVAEDVIFGRESKLKRVDFKGNYTVTLEENGDVATVATVMVHDERVVEMPLVATRFSHRRRGLCRVLLNELEENLRNLGVEKLVLPSLPSALETWTNLGFSKMTDEDKSRLLQLTLLDF
;
A
#
# COMPACT_ATOMS: atom_id res chain seq x y z
N MET A 1 5.03 24.03 -19.16
CA MET A 1 5.10 23.68 -17.73
C MET A 1 4.05 22.61 -17.48
N ALA A 2 4.38 21.49 -16.83
CA ALA A 2 3.32 20.55 -16.44
C ALA A 2 2.54 21.22 -15.30
N LEU A 3 1.21 21.18 -15.36
CA LEU A 3 0.42 21.82 -14.31
C LEU A 3 0.58 21.01 -13.02
N ARG A 4 1.10 21.68 -11.98
CA ARG A 4 1.27 21.11 -10.64
C ARG A 4 0.00 21.38 -9.84
N PHE A 5 -0.68 20.33 -9.41
CA PHE A 5 -1.93 20.46 -8.69
C PHE A 5 -1.91 19.73 -7.34
N ALA A 6 -2.38 20.41 -6.29
CA ALA A 6 -2.59 19.84 -4.97
C ALA A 6 -4.09 19.63 -4.72
N ILE A 7 -4.47 18.41 -4.35
CA ILE A 7 -5.81 18.07 -3.86
C ILE A 7 -5.78 18.25 -2.36
N THR A 8 -6.66 19.09 -1.81
CA THR A 8 -6.83 19.17 -0.36
C THR A 8 -7.54 17.90 0.10
N ALA A 9 -6.83 17.01 0.81
CA ALA A 9 -7.42 15.85 1.47
C ALA A 9 -8.40 16.35 2.54
N THR A 10 -9.65 15.87 2.52
CA THR A 10 -10.72 16.49 3.32
C THR A 10 -10.89 15.86 4.71
N LYS A 11 -10.19 14.76 5.08
CA LYS A 11 -10.49 14.06 6.34
C LYS A 11 -9.29 13.51 7.09
N MET A 12 -8.57 14.40 7.77
CA MET A 12 -7.65 14.03 8.86
C MET A 12 -8.35 14.00 10.24
N LYS A 13 -9.50 13.33 10.32
CA LYS A 13 -10.17 13.04 11.60
C LYS A 13 -10.71 11.62 11.55
N THR A 14 -9.93 10.68 12.09
CA THR A 14 -10.30 9.76 13.19
C THR A 14 -9.25 8.65 13.23
N LEU A 15 -8.24 8.80 14.09
CA LEU A 15 -7.47 7.71 14.73
C LEU A 15 -6.72 8.35 15.92
N MET A 16 -7.49 8.91 16.87
CA MET A 16 -6.99 9.16 18.22
C MET A 16 -7.73 8.18 19.12
N CYS A 17 -6.96 7.33 19.79
CA CYS A 17 -7.42 6.31 20.69
C CYS A 17 -8.19 6.94 21.85
N ASP A 18 -9.39 6.43 22.08
CA ASP A 18 -10.23 6.71 23.24
C ASP A 18 -9.57 6.10 24.49
N GLN A 19 -9.39 6.89 25.54
CA GLN A 19 -9.16 6.39 26.89
C GLN A 19 -10.02 7.20 27.87
N GLY A 20 -10.92 6.50 28.56
CA GLY A 20 -11.52 6.94 29.83
C GLY A 20 -10.44 7.16 30.90
N ASP A 21 -10.71 7.75 32.07
CA ASP A 21 -11.92 7.64 32.90
C ASP A 21 -11.87 8.68 34.07
N GLN A 22 -13.03 8.95 34.69
CA GLN A 22 -13.31 9.45 36.09
C GLN A 22 -12.75 10.81 36.61
N SER A 23 -13.42 11.70 37.39
CA SER A 23 -14.74 11.81 38.05
C SER A 23 -14.87 13.25 38.73
N PRO A 24 -15.81 13.63 39.65
CA PRO A 24 -16.85 14.66 39.43
C PRO A 24 -16.83 15.85 40.47
N PRO A 25 -17.96 16.45 40.93
CA PRO A 25 -18.63 17.65 40.37
C PRO A 25 -18.73 18.85 41.38
N ARG A 26 -19.09 20.06 40.92
CA ARG A 26 -19.70 21.10 41.80
C ARG A 26 -20.85 21.86 41.14
N LYS A 27 -21.85 22.17 41.99
CA LYS A 27 -23.26 22.51 41.74
C LYS A 27 -23.55 24.02 41.58
N GLY A 28 -24.73 24.32 40.99
CA GLY A 28 -25.56 25.52 41.23
C GLY A 28 -26.30 25.98 39.97
N LYS A 29 -27.55 25.54 39.70
CA LYS A 29 -28.88 26.19 39.96
C LYS A 29 -28.96 27.63 39.41
N ASN A 30 -29.98 28.17 38.72
CA ASN A 30 -31.33 27.86 38.20
C ASN A 30 -31.61 29.01 37.18
N LEU A 31 -32.36 28.91 36.08
CA LEU A 31 -33.82 29.11 35.94
C LEU A 31 -34.10 29.09 34.40
N LYS A 32 -34.92 28.16 33.89
CA LYS A 32 -36.32 28.32 33.46
C LYS A 32 -36.58 29.30 32.29
N VAL A 33 -37.02 28.70 31.16
CA VAL A 33 -38.27 28.97 30.41
C VAL A 33 -38.19 29.69 29.03
N LEU A 34 -38.65 28.92 28.02
CA LEU A 34 -39.39 29.23 26.77
C LEU A 34 -38.71 29.59 25.42
N LYS A 35 -38.98 28.67 24.47
CA LYS A 35 -39.42 28.81 23.06
C LYS A 35 -38.50 29.45 22.00
N LYS A 36 -37.92 28.53 21.21
CA LYS A 36 -38.12 28.32 19.76
C LYS A 36 -38.15 29.53 18.80
N LEU A 37 -37.20 29.45 17.86
CA LEU A 37 -37.22 29.70 16.42
C LEU A 37 -36.57 31.00 15.88
N LEU A 38 -35.37 30.76 15.30
CA LEU A 38 -34.80 31.31 14.06
C LEU A 38 -34.38 32.80 14.00
N ILE A 39 -33.06 33.03 14.04
CA ILE A 39 -32.22 33.74 13.03
C ILE A 39 -31.00 34.46 13.68
N SER A 40 -29.81 34.09 13.20
CA SER A 40 -28.54 34.85 13.17
C SER A 40 -27.83 35.22 14.50
N ARG A 41 -26.53 34.87 14.61
CA ARG A 41 -25.41 35.85 14.59
C ARG A 41 -24.04 35.17 14.79
N LYS A 42 -23.04 35.78 14.15
CA LYS A 42 -21.58 35.59 14.25
C LYS A 42 -21.05 35.79 15.69
N PRO A 43 -19.72 35.92 15.88
CA PRO A 43 -18.69 34.91 16.06
C PRO A 43 -18.29 34.80 17.55
N ARG A 44 -17.54 33.77 17.96
CA ARG A 44 -16.84 33.79 19.27
C ARG A 44 -15.35 33.61 19.11
N ASP A 45 -14.65 34.44 19.87
CA ASP A 45 -13.24 34.73 19.81
C ASP A 45 -12.28 33.59 20.17
N LYS A 46 -11.07 33.80 19.64
CA LYS A 46 -9.82 33.07 19.75
C LYS A 46 -9.57 32.43 21.13
N LYS A 47 -9.30 31.13 21.10
CA LYS A 47 -8.29 30.53 21.98
C LYS A 47 -7.06 30.22 21.12
N THR A 48 -5.97 30.89 21.44
CA THR A 48 -4.63 30.64 20.90
C THR A 48 -4.18 29.24 21.30
N TYR A 49 -3.98 28.37 20.31
CA TYR A 49 -3.32 27.08 20.49
C TYR A 49 -1.89 27.20 19.98
N LYS A 50 -0.93 27.08 20.90
CA LYS A 50 0.50 27.04 20.57
C LYS A 50 0.80 25.75 19.78
N PRO A 51 1.60 25.81 18.71
CA PRO A 51 2.05 24.61 18.00
C PRO A 51 3.16 23.92 18.80
N CYS A 52 2.96 22.65 19.16
CA CYS A 52 4.07 21.81 19.64
C CYS A 52 4.82 21.23 18.43
N MET A 53 5.80 21.98 17.92
CA MET A 53 7.07 21.38 17.55
C MET A 53 7.90 21.31 18.84
N PHE A 54 8.13 20.11 19.39
CA PHE A 54 9.11 19.92 20.45
C PHE A 54 10.36 19.26 19.89
N ILE A 55 11.48 19.98 20.07
CA ILE A 55 12.86 19.52 19.96
C ILE A 55 13.09 18.51 21.10
N PRO A 56 13.68 17.33 20.89
CA PRO A 56 14.17 16.54 22.01
C PRO A 56 15.49 17.16 22.49
N SER A 57 15.46 17.83 23.64
CA SER A 57 16.65 18.04 24.47
C SER A 57 16.93 16.78 25.28
N ASN A 58 18.21 16.44 25.41
CA ASN A 58 18.76 15.32 26.17
C ASN A 58 18.06 15.05 27.52
N TYR A 59 17.64 13.80 27.72
CA TYR A 59 17.69 13.11 29.01
C TYR A 59 17.89 11.60 28.77
N CYS A 60 18.87 11.03 29.46
CA CYS A 60 19.21 9.61 29.50
C CYS A 60 18.28 8.83 30.46
N GLY A 61 18.07 7.54 30.15
CA GLY A 61 17.48 6.51 31.02
C GLY A 61 15.95 6.37 30.84
N SER A 62 15.34 5.20 30.59
CA SER A 62 15.73 3.81 30.85
C SER A 62 15.20 2.84 29.78
N SER A 63 16.04 1.85 29.47
CA SER A 63 15.82 0.72 28.55
C SER A 63 14.44 0.04 28.65
N SER A 64 13.69 0.06 27.54
CA SER A 64 12.77 -1.02 27.16
C SER A 64 13.07 -1.42 25.71
N ARG A 65 14.05 -2.32 25.56
CA ARG A 65 14.39 -2.98 24.29
C ARG A 65 13.18 -3.79 23.81
N ARG A 66 12.32 -3.22 22.95
CA ARG A 66 11.40 -4.02 22.12
C ARG A 66 12.25 -4.72 21.06
N LYS A 67 12.65 -5.97 21.34
CA LYS A 67 13.49 -6.81 20.47
C LYS A 67 12.83 -6.98 19.09
N ALA A 68 13.66 -6.98 18.04
CA ALA A 68 13.27 -7.34 16.69
C ALA A 68 12.59 -8.72 16.68
N GLY A 69 11.36 -8.81 16.17
CA GLY A 69 10.61 -10.07 16.12
C GLY A 69 11.22 -11.05 15.13
N THR A 70 11.49 -12.29 15.57
CA THR A 70 11.92 -13.37 14.69
C THR A 70 10.72 -13.98 13.94
N ILE A 71 10.98 -14.79 12.92
CA ILE A 71 9.95 -15.56 12.20
C ILE A 71 9.11 -16.44 13.12
N PHE A 72 9.67 -16.92 14.24
CA PHE A 72 8.95 -17.72 15.22
C PHE A 72 8.04 -16.88 16.11
N SER A 73 8.45 -15.68 16.51
CA SER A 73 7.54 -14.73 17.17
C SER A 73 6.34 -14.48 16.28
N TRP A 74 6.58 -14.22 14.99
CA TRP A 74 5.52 -13.95 14.02
C TRP A 74 4.56 -15.14 13.82
N MET A 75 5.06 -16.38 13.72
CA MET A 75 4.21 -17.57 13.58
C MET A 75 3.43 -17.91 14.86
N ILE A 76 4.01 -17.68 16.04
CA ILE A 76 3.35 -17.86 17.35
C ILE A 76 2.25 -16.81 17.53
N ASP A 77 2.56 -15.53 17.27
CA ASP A 77 1.61 -14.43 17.46
C ASP A 77 0.41 -14.52 16.47
N ARG A 78 0.55 -15.32 15.40
CA ARG A 78 -0.52 -15.66 14.42
C ARG A 78 -1.18 -17.01 14.67
N ASN A 79 -0.86 -17.72 15.76
CA ASN A 79 -1.39 -19.05 16.12
C ASN A 79 -1.20 -20.14 15.04
N VAL A 80 -0.20 -20.00 14.17
CA VAL A 80 0.09 -21.00 13.13
C VAL A 80 0.89 -22.16 13.70
N VAL A 81 1.78 -21.85 14.64
CA VAL A 81 2.49 -22.82 15.48
C VAL A 81 2.36 -22.41 16.93
N SER A 82 2.15 -23.36 17.82
CA SER A 82 2.10 -23.08 19.26
C SER A 82 3.51 -22.80 19.79
N SER A 83 3.61 -21.90 20.76
CA SER A 83 4.83 -21.81 21.55
C SER A 83 5.11 -23.17 22.20
N MET A 84 6.39 -23.59 22.20
CA MET A 84 6.85 -24.90 22.64
C MET A 84 6.39 -26.09 21.80
N ALA A 85 5.83 -25.88 20.61
CA ALA A 85 5.52 -26.97 19.69
C ALA A 85 6.79 -27.79 19.37
N ASN A 86 6.65 -29.12 19.43
CA ASN A 86 7.73 -30.04 19.10
C ASN A 86 7.95 -30.06 17.58
N VAL A 87 9.21 -30.01 17.18
CA VAL A 87 9.65 -30.14 15.79
C VAL A 87 10.75 -31.17 15.66
N TYR A 88 10.91 -31.72 14.46
CA TYR A 88 12.07 -32.52 14.11
C TYR A 88 12.63 -32.14 12.74
N TYR A 89 13.95 -32.26 12.60
CA TYR A 89 14.65 -32.16 11.33
C TYR A 89 14.65 -33.52 10.63
N ARG A 90 14.31 -33.53 9.34
CA ARG A 90 14.26 -34.72 8.49
C ARG A 90 15.26 -34.58 7.33
N ASN A 91 15.98 -35.64 6.99
CA ASN A 91 16.78 -35.69 5.75
C ASN A 91 15.95 -36.15 4.53
N GLU A 92 16.55 -36.08 3.34
CA GLU A 92 15.88 -36.50 2.08
C GLU A 92 15.44 -37.98 2.11
N ALA A 93 16.19 -38.84 2.80
CA ALA A 93 15.87 -40.25 3.00
C ALA A 93 14.68 -40.50 3.95
N GLY A 94 14.15 -39.47 4.63
CA GLY A 94 13.02 -39.62 5.56
C GLY A 94 13.40 -39.84 7.02
N THR A 95 14.68 -40.00 7.32
CA THR A 95 15.18 -40.23 8.68
C THR A 95 15.08 -38.95 9.52
N ARG A 96 14.57 -39.09 10.76
CA ARG A 96 14.50 -38.00 11.73
C ARG A 96 15.86 -37.85 12.41
N LEU A 97 16.54 -36.73 12.17
CA LEU A 97 17.91 -36.50 12.63
C LEU A 97 18.01 -35.74 13.96
N MET A 98 17.10 -34.79 14.19
CA MET A 98 17.21 -33.87 15.33
C MET A 98 15.83 -33.47 15.82
N LYS A 99 15.64 -33.30 17.15
CA LYS A 99 14.38 -32.82 17.74
C LYS A 99 14.58 -31.49 18.47
N GLY A 100 13.56 -30.65 18.45
CA GLY A 100 13.58 -29.38 19.18
C GLY A 100 12.17 -28.86 19.49
N ARG A 101 12.13 -27.71 20.17
CA ARG A 101 10.90 -26.99 20.52
C ARG A 101 10.92 -25.56 20.00
N ILE A 102 9.80 -25.08 19.49
CA ILE A 102 9.69 -23.71 18.97
C ILE A 102 9.64 -22.70 20.13
N ARG A 103 10.56 -21.74 20.13
CA ARG A 103 10.55 -20.54 20.99
C ARG A 103 10.41 -19.27 20.16
N ARG A 104 10.07 -18.14 20.79
CA ARG A 104 9.92 -16.85 20.10
C ARG A 104 11.22 -16.34 19.45
N ASP A 105 12.36 -16.82 19.91
CA ASP A 105 13.70 -16.43 19.49
C ASP A 105 14.43 -17.51 18.66
N GLY A 106 13.84 -18.68 18.44
CA GLY A 106 14.46 -19.77 17.66
C GLY A 106 13.89 -21.16 17.97
N ILE A 107 14.62 -22.20 17.61
CA ILE A 107 14.33 -23.59 17.97
C ILE A 107 15.28 -24.02 19.08
N GLU A 108 14.74 -24.40 20.22
CA GLU A 108 15.50 -25.02 21.30
C GLU A 108 15.77 -26.49 20.97
N CYS A 109 17.03 -26.91 20.86
CA CYS A 109 17.36 -28.33 20.63
C CYS A 109 17.11 -29.16 21.91
N ASN A 110 16.50 -30.33 21.77
CA ASN A 110 16.36 -31.28 22.89
C ASN A 110 17.69 -31.91 23.29
N CYS A 111 18.68 -31.90 22.39
CA CYS A 111 20.01 -32.47 22.60
C CYS A 111 20.87 -31.67 23.57
N CYS A 112 20.85 -30.34 23.48
CA CYS A 112 21.77 -29.45 24.22
C CYS A 112 21.08 -28.25 24.88
N CYS A 113 19.74 -28.16 24.79
CA CYS A 113 18.92 -27.08 25.34
C CYS A 113 19.29 -25.66 24.86
N LYS A 114 20.10 -25.53 23.80
CA LYS A 114 20.45 -24.24 23.18
C LYS A 114 19.40 -23.84 22.15
N VAL A 115 19.17 -22.53 22.02
CA VAL A 115 18.25 -21.95 21.03
C VAL A 115 19.01 -21.59 19.75
N PHE A 116 18.55 -22.11 18.62
CA PHE A 116 19.16 -21.93 17.31
C PHE A 116 18.24 -21.17 16.35
N SER A 117 18.82 -20.39 15.44
CA SER A 117 18.12 -19.92 14.24
C SER A 117 17.84 -21.09 13.29
N LEU A 118 16.96 -20.92 12.29
CA LEU A 118 16.62 -21.97 11.33
C LEU A 118 17.86 -22.60 10.67
N THR A 119 18.74 -21.75 10.13
CA THR A 119 19.96 -22.20 9.46
C THR A 119 20.95 -22.84 10.43
N ALA A 120 21.09 -22.27 11.64
CA ALA A 120 21.99 -22.83 12.65
C ALA A 120 21.47 -24.19 13.16
N PHE A 121 20.16 -24.40 13.21
CA PHE A 121 19.56 -25.68 13.58
C PHE A 121 19.76 -26.77 12.51
N GLU A 122 19.70 -26.40 11.21
CA GLU A 122 20.05 -27.29 10.09
C GLU A 122 21.53 -27.70 10.12
N THR A 123 22.44 -26.74 10.32
CA THR A 123 23.87 -27.04 10.49
C THR A 123 24.10 -27.92 11.72
N HIS A 124 23.38 -27.66 12.81
CA HIS A 124 23.46 -28.48 14.03
C HIS A 124 22.92 -29.91 13.82
N ALA A 125 21.94 -30.09 12.94
CA ALA A 125 21.44 -31.39 12.48
C ALA A 125 22.38 -32.11 11.50
N GLY A 126 23.53 -31.53 11.17
CA GLY A 126 24.52 -32.12 10.25
C GLY A 126 24.14 -32.00 8.78
N SER A 127 23.27 -31.05 8.43
CA SER A 127 22.74 -30.88 7.08
C SER A 127 23.20 -29.57 6.44
N THR A 128 23.36 -29.59 5.11
CA THR A 128 23.85 -28.45 4.29
C THR A 128 22.92 -28.14 3.11
N TYR A 129 21.64 -28.49 3.21
CA TYR A 129 20.68 -28.30 2.10
C TYR A 129 20.27 -26.84 1.87
N HIS A 130 20.63 -25.94 2.79
CA HIS A 130 20.36 -24.51 2.75
C HIS A 130 18.86 -24.18 2.57
N ARG A 131 17.97 -25.07 3.06
CA ARG A 131 16.51 -24.92 3.03
C ARG A 131 15.87 -25.38 4.33
N PRO A 132 16.28 -24.83 5.48
CA PRO A 132 15.94 -25.38 6.80
C PRO A 132 14.43 -25.46 7.04
N ALA A 133 13.66 -24.46 6.60
CA ALA A 133 12.22 -24.41 6.83
C ALA A 133 11.44 -25.53 6.09
N ALA A 134 11.96 -26.06 4.99
CA ALA A 134 11.31 -27.16 4.26
C ALA A 134 11.52 -28.53 4.93
N PHE A 135 12.63 -28.67 5.68
CA PHE A 135 13.05 -29.93 6.29
C PHE A 135 12.82 -30.01 7.80
N ILE A 136 12.34 -28.92 8.42
CA ILE A 136 11.89 -28.90 9.81
C ILE A 136 10.37 -29.09 9.82
N LEU A 137 9.90 -30.19 10.42
CA LEU A 137 8.48 -30.56 10.48
C LEU A 137 7.95 -30.48 11.91
N LEU A 138 6.64 -30.20 12.03
CA LEU A 138 5.93 -30.30 13.30
C LEU A 138 5.75 -31.78 13.68
N ASP A 139 6.03 -32.13 14.95
CA ASP A 139 5.79 -33.45 15.52
C ASP A 139 4.36 -33.53 16.13
N ASP A 140 3.38 -32.98 15.42
CA ASP A 140 1.95 -32.96 15.78
C ASP A 140 1.12 -33.99 14.98
N GLY A 141 1.79 -34.84 14.21
CA GLY A 141 1.17 -35.82 13.32
C GLY A 141 0.63 -35.25 12.01
N THR A 142 0.69 -33.92 11.79
CA THR A 142 0.17 -33.30 10.57
C THR A 142 1.12 -33.41 9.37
N GLY A 143 2.40 -33.71 9.61
CA GLY A 143 3.44 -33.80 8.58
C GLY A 143 3.79 -32.46 7.93
N ARG A 144 3.31 -31.33 8.48
CA ARG A 144 3.56 -29.98 7.95
C ARG A 144 4.99 -29.55 8.23
N SER A 145 5.66 -29.01 7.22
CA SER A 145 6.94 -28.32 7.39
C SER A 145 6.75 -26.89 7.90
N LEU A 146 7.80 -26.28 8.44
CA LEU A 146 7.78 -24.86 8.76
C LEU A 146 7.56 -23.99 7.53
N SER A 147 7.97 -24.45 6.34
CA SER A 147 7.66 -23.76 5.08
C SER A 147 6.17 -23.78 4.75
N ASP A 148 5.45 -24.85 5.10
CA ASP A 148 3.99 -24.93 4.95
C ASP A 148 3.28 -24.08 5.99
N CYS A 149 3.84 -23.99 7.20
CA CYS A 149 3.36 -23.08 8.22
C CYS A 149 3.52 -21.62 7.76
N GLN A 150 4.66 -21.25 7.18
CA GLN A 150 4.89 -19.93 6.60
C GLN A 150 3.88 -19.61 5.50
N LYS A 151 3.62 -20.56 4.59
CA LYS A 151 2.59 -20.42 3.54
C LYS A 151 1.16 -20.35 4.11
N GLN A 152 0.87 -21.00 5.23
CA GLN A 152 -0.43 -20.90 5.91
C GLN A 152 -0.68 -19.52 6.51
N VAL A 153 0.37 -18.78 6.87
CA VAL A 153 0.22 -17.38 7.30
C VAL A 153 -0.10 -16.47 6.11
N ASP A 154 0.41 -16.79 4.91
CA ASP A 154 0.09 -16.08 3.66
C ASP A 154 -1.32 -16.41 3.11
N THR A 155 -1.93 -17.52 3.56
CA THR A 155 -3.26 -17.98 3.11
C THR A 155 -4.33 -17.98 4.21
N GLY A 156 -3.99 -17.59 5.44
CA GLY A 156 -4.84 -17.64 6.63
C GLY A 156 -5.89 -16.52 6.73
N LYS A 157 -6.85 -16.50 5.79
CA LYS A 157 -8.22 -16.06 6.10
C LYS A 157 -9.02 -17.30 6.52
N CYS A 158 -9.83 -17.15 7.57
CA CYS A 158 -10.88 -18.07 8.04
C CYS A 158 -10.48 -19.17 9.05
N LYS A 159 -10.52 -18.82 10.35
CA LYS A 159 -11.19 -19.66 11.36
C LYS A 159 -11.97 -18.78 12.31
N LEU A 160 -13.30 -18.77 12.20
CA LEU A 160 -14.20 -18.47 13.30
C LEU A 160 -15.25 -19.58 13.39
N VAL A 161 -15.15 -20.31 14.50
CA VAL A 161 -16.19 -20.99 15.28
C VAL A 161 -17.42 -21.50 14.53
N GLN A 162 -17.48 -22.82 14.41
CA GLN A 162 -18.70 -23.55 14.07
C GLN A 162 -19.79 -23.24 15.09
N ILE A 163 -20.94 -22.76 14.62
CA ILE A 163 -22.22 -23.06 15.26
C ILE A 163 -23.10 -23.72 14.21
N ASN A 164 -23.32 -25.02 14.43
CA ASN A 164 -24.35 -25.93 13.93
C ASN A 164 -24.71 -25.93 12.43
N GLY A 165 -24.16 -26.96 11.76
CA GLY A 165 -24.99 -27.94 11.05
C GLY A 165 -25.64 -27.52 9.73
N LYS A 166 -24.89 -27.61 8.63
CA LYS A 166 -25.25 -28.23 7.34
C LYS A 166 -24.06 -28.13 6.37
N SER A 167 -23.91 -29.16 5.54
CA SER A 167 -22.75 -29.50 4.69
C SER A 167 -22.26 -28.39 3.74
N PRO A 168 -20.96 -28.35 3.36
CA PRO A 168 -20.37 -27.27 2.58
C PRO A 168 -20.55 -27.49 1.07
N SER A 169 -21.44 -26.71 0.46
CA SER A 169 -21.34 -26.36 -0.96
C SER A 169 -20.50 -25.09 -1.12
N SER A 170 -19.69 -25.08 -2.17
CA SER A 170 -18.66 -24.09 -2.50
C SER A 170 -19.16 -22.64 -2.52
N CYS A 171 -18.83 -21.86 -1.49
CA CYS A 171 -18.89 -20.40 -1.54
C CYS A 171 -17.77 -19.83 -0.67
N GLN A 172 -16.57 -19.64 -1.25
CA GLN A 172 -15.60 -18.68 -0.70
C GLN A 172 -16.27 -17.29 -0.76
N GLN A 173 -16.85 -16.83 0.34
CA GLN A 173 -17.36 -15.46 0.42
C GLN A 173 -16.19 -14.50 0.16
N ARG A 174 -16.24 -13.81 -0.98
CA ARG A 174 -15.34 -12.68 -1.26
C ARG A 174 -15.62 -11.62 -0.21
N LEU A 175 -14.71 -11.47 0.76
CA LEU A 175 -14.79 -10.38 1.72
C LEU A 175 -14.63 -9.07 0.95
N SER A 176 -15.72 -8.32 0.83
CA SER A 176 -15.73 -6.97 0.28
C SER A 176 -15.14 -5.98 1.28
N ASP A 177 -14.64 -4.88 0.76
CA ASP A 177 -14.12 -3.77 1.53
C ASP A 177 -15.25 -3.05 2.29
N GLU A 178 -14.96 -2.60 3.50
CA GLU A 178 -15.94 -2.02 4.41
C GLU A 178 -16.07 -0.50 4.24
N VAL A 179 -15.25 0.08 3.36
CA VAL A 179 -15.20 1.52 3.09
C VAL A 179 -15.35 1.81 1.60
N CYS A 180 -15.98 2.93 1.27
CA CYS A 180 -16.08 3.38 -0.11
C CYS A 180 -14.69 3.63 -0.71
N SER A 181 -14.40 3.07 -1.89
CA SER A 181 -13.12 3.26 -2.58
C SER A 181 -12.91 4.66 -3.19
N VAL A 182 -13.85 5.59 -3.00
CA VAL A 182 -13.77 6.99 -3.46
C VAL A 182 -13.60 7.94 -2.28
N CYS A 183 -14.43 7.84 -1.25
CA CYS A 183 -14.40 8.76 -0.10
C CYS A 183 -13.83 8.15 1.18
N PHE A 184 -13.51 6.86 1.18
CA PHE A 184 -12.96 6.10 2.32
C PHE A 184 -13.86 6.05 3.56
N ASP A 185 -15.13 6.46 3.44
CA ASP A 185 -16.13 6.33 4.49
C ASP A 185 -16.91 5.00 4.38
N GLY A 186 -17.34 4.45 5.52
CA GLY A 186 -18.28 3.32 5.56
C GLY A 186 -19.74 3.72 5.27
N GLY A 187 -20.67 2.77 5.47
CA GLY A 187 -22.11 3.00 5.37
C GLY A 187 -22.78 2.13 4.31
N ASP A 188 -23.81 2.67 3.63
CA ASP A 188 -24.56 1.96 2.60
C ASP A 188 -23.77 1.89 1.29
N LEU A 189 -23.05 0.78 1.11
CA LEU A 189 -22.14 0.58 -0.02
C LEU A 189 -22.69 -0.44 -1.03
N ILE A 190 -22.56 -0.12 -2.31
CA ILE A 190 -22.71 -1.08 -3.40
C ILE A 190 -21.40 -1.83 -3.62
N LEU A 191 -21.49 -3.12 -3.91
CA LEU A 191 -20.34 -4.00 -4.06
C LEU A 191 -20.06 -4.26 -5.55
N CYS A 192 -18.80 -4.21 -5.94
CA CYS A 192 -18.41 -4.68 -7.26
C CYS A 192 -18.40 -6.21 -7.29
N GLU A 193 -18.95 -6.82 -8.33
CA GLU A 193 -19.04 -8.28 -8.39
C GLU A 193 -17.70 -8.98 -8.64
N GLU A 194 -16.76 -8.29 -9.32
CA GLU A 194 -15.48 -8.87 -9.73
C GLU A 194 -14.27 -8.45 -8.89
N CYS A 195 -14.44 -7.55 -7.91
CA CYS A 195 -13.37 -7.15 -7.02
C CYS A 195 -13.93 -6.80 -5.64
N PRO A 196 -13.12 -6.86 -4.57
CA PRO A 196 -13.58 -6.51 -3.22
C PRO A 196 -13.94 -5.04 -3.05
N SER A 197 -13.95 -4.20 -4.10
CA SER A 197 -14.21 -2.77 -3.97
C SER A 197 -15.68 -2.48 -3.71
N SER A 198 -15.94 -1.51 -2.83
CA SER A 198 -17.26 -1.06 -2.43
C SER A 198 -17.38 0.47 -2.59
N PHE A 199 -18.59 0.97 -2.83
CA PHE A 199 -18.81 2.37 -3.22
C PHE A 199 -20.14 2.92 -2.70
N HIS A 200 -20.21 4.19 -2.31
CA HIS A 200 -21.52 4.85 -2.22
C HIS A 200 -22.07 5.12 -3.61
N VAL A 201 -23.38 4.98 -3.78
CA VAL A 201 -24.12 5.33 -5.01
C VAL A 201 -23.78 6.76 -5.46
N LYS A 202 -23.80 7.71 -4.51
CA LYS A 202 -23.49 9.13 -4.75
C LYS A 202 -22.04 9.38 -5.14
N CYS A 203 -21.09 8.60 -4.60
CA CYS A 203 -19.66 8.76 -4.93
C CYS A 203 -19.31 8.30 -6.34
N LEU A 204 -20.23 7.61 -7.02
CA LEU A 204 -20.10 7.21 -8.42
C LEU A 204 -21.00 8.03 -9.35
N ASP A 205 -21.60 9.13 -8.86
CA ASP A 205 -22.60 9.93 -9.57
C ASP A 205 -23.78 9.09 -10.08
N LEU A 206 -24.11 7.99 -9.38
CA LEU A 206 -25.28 7.20 -9.68
C LEU A 206 -26.50 7.80 -8.98
N ILE A 207 -27.64 7.80 -9.66
CA ILE A 207 -28.90 8.32 -9.11
C ILE A 207 -29.55 7.29 -8.19
N GLN A 208 -29.32 6.00 -8.43
CA GLN A 208 -29.88 4.88 -7.65
C GLN A 208 -28.97 3.65 -7.74
N VAL A 209 -29.20 2.68 -6.84
CA VAL A 209 -28.54 1.37 -6.90
C VAL A 209 -28.90 0.70 -8.23
N PRO A 210 -27.90 0.27 -9.03
CA PRO A 210 -28.13 -0.46 -10.28
C PRO A 210 -28.91 -1.75 -10.02
N LYS A 211 -29.87 -2.06 -10.90
CA LYS A 211 -30.58 -3.34 -10.85
C LYS A 211 -29.74 -4.42 -11.54
N GLY A 212 -29.58 -5.57 -10.88
CA GLY A 212 -28.83 -6.71 -11.42
C GLY A 212 -27.31 -6.57 -11.26
N HIS A 213 -26.57 -7.29 -12.10
CA HIS A 213 -25.12 -7.38 -12.02
C HIS A 213 -24.43 -6.03 -12.27
N TRP A 214 -23.60 -5.60 -11.32
CA TRP A 214 -22.87 -4.33 -11.42
C TRP A 214 -21.35 -4.49 -11.30
N PHE A 215 -20.64 -3.81 -12.19
CA PHE A 215 -19.18 -3.83 -12.27
C PHE A 215 -18.64 -2.40 -12.19
N PHE A 216 -17.61 -2.22 -11.36
CA PHE A 216 -16.88 -0.96 -11.31
C PHE A 216 -16.17 -0.70 -12.64
N ARG A 217 -16.06 0.59 -13.04
CA ARG A 217 -15.57 1.03 -14.37
C ARG A 217 -14.22 0.43 -14.78
N SER A 218 -13.31 0.20 -13.82
CA SER A 218 -12.00 -0.41 -14.10
C SER A 218 -12.07 -1.91 -14.43
N ARG A 219 -13.17 -2.57 -14.07
CA ARG A 219 -13.47 -3.97 -14.38
C ARG A 219 -14.14 -4.13 -15.75
N CYS A 220 -14.78 -3.08 -16.24
CA CYS A 220 -15.39 -3.04 -17.54
C CYS A 220 -14.37 -2.87 -18.67
N CYS A 221 -14.72 -3.39 -19.85
CA CYS A 221 -14.02 -3.07 -21.07
C CYS A 221 -14.12 -1.56 -21.38
N ARG A 222 -12.99 -0.89 -21.59
CA ARG A 222 -12.94 0.54 -21.88
C ARG A 222 -13.66 0.94 -23.18
N ILE A 223 -13.88 -0.02 -24.10
CA ILE A 223 -14.56 0.23 -25.38
C ILE A 223 -16.08 0.08 -25.25
N CYS A 224 -16.57 -1.05 -24.74
CA CYS A 224 -18.01 -1.32 -24.71
C CYS A 224 -18.68 -1.06 -23.34
N GLY A 225 -17.90 -0.77 -22.29
CA GLY A 225 -18.43 -0.51 -20.95
C GLY A 225 -18.97 -1.74 -20.20
N LYS A 226 -18.90 -2.94 -20.79
CA LYS A 226 -19.40 -4.19 -20.19
C LYS A 226 -18.29 -4.92 -19.42
N GLY A 227 -18.69 -5.66 -18.37
CA GLY A 227 -17.82 -6.57 -17.61
C GLY A 227 -17.34 -7.77 -18.44
N ARG A 228 -16.78 -8.78 -17.78
CA ARG A 228 -16.21 -9.96 -18.46
C ARG A 228 -17.32 -10.75 -19.18
N LEU A 229 -17.14 -10.98 -20.49
CA LEU A 229 -18.06 -11.82 -21.28
C LEU A 229 -17.76 -13.31 -21.09
N VAL A 230 -16.47 -13.69 -21.03
CA VAL A 230 -15.95 -15.05 -20.82
C VAL A 230 -14.57 -14.96 -20.13
N GLU A 231 -14.13 -15.97 -19.37
CA GLU A 231 -12.74 -16.01 -18.88
C GLU A 231 -11.72 -15.98 -20.04
N GLY A 232 -10.61 -15.27 -19.85
CA GLY A 232 -9.57 -15.14 -20.89
C GLY A 232 -9.90 -14.23 -22.07
N CYS A 233 -11.11 -13.67 -22.19
CA CYS A 233 -11.49 -12.84 -23.34
C CYS A 233 -11.01 -11.38 -23.30
N CYS A 234 -10.25 -10.99 -22.27
CA CYS A 234 -9.81 -9.62 -22.06
C CYS A 234 -8.28 -9.51 -21.98
N VAL A 235 -7.73 -8.50 -22.65
CA VAL A 235 -6.37 -8.00 -22.44
C VAL A 235 -6.39 -6.77 -21.54
N SER A 236 -5.31 -6.55 -20.79
CA SER A 236 -5.12 -5.33 -19.99
C SER A 236 -3.90 -4.56 -20.49
N CYS A 237 -4.01 -3.24 -20.57
CA CYS A 237 -2.86 -2.38 -20.89
C CYS A 237 -1.82 -2.46 -19.76
N GLN A 238 -0.54 -2.64 -20.12
CA GLN A 238 0.53 -2.71 -19.12
C GLN A 238 0.76 -1.41 -18.35
N GLN A 239 0.41 -0.26 -18.93
CA GLN A 239 0.57 1.05 -18.29
C GLN A 239 -0.69 1.45 -17.52
N CYS A 240 -1.81 1.74 -18.19
CA CYS A 240 -3.03 2.25 -17.55
C CYS A 240 -3.91 1.20 -16.86
N LYS A 241 -3.58 -0.09 -16.99
CA LYS A 241 -4.30 -1.23 -16.40
C LYS A 241 -5.77 -1.38 -16.82
N HIS A 242 -6.28 -0.56 -17.75
CA HIS A 242 -7.62 -0.74 -18.31
C HIS A 242 -7.74 -2.05 -19.09
N ARG A 243 -8.93 -2.63 -19.00
CA ARG A 243 -9.29 -3.90 -19.63
C ARG A 243 -9.98 -3.66 -20.97
N PHE A 244 -9.73 -4.56 -21.91
CA PHE A 244 -10.29 -4.51 -23.25
C PHE A 244 -10.68 -5.91 -23.70
N HIS A 245 -11.90 -6.11 -24.21
CA HIS A 245 -12.26 -7.36 -24.88
C HIS A 245 -11.46 -7.52 -26.18
N HIS A 246 -11.00 -8.74 -26.47
CA HIS A 246 -10.35 -9.04 -27.75
C HIS A 246 -11.23 -8.65 -28.94
N ILE A 247 -12.53 -8.98 -28.88
CA ILE A 247 -13.48 -8.66 -29.94
C ILE A 247 -13.66 -7.14 -30.08
N CYS A 248 -13.76 -6.40 -28.97
CA CYS A 248 -13.89 -4.95 -29.02
C CYS A 248 -12.66 -4.27 -29.62
N LEU A 249 -11.46 -4.78 -29.32
CA LEU A 249 -10.23 -4.31 -29.98
C LEU A 249 -10.26 -4.62 -31.47
N LYS A 250 -10.53 -5.87 -31.85
CA LYS A 250 -10.63 -6.32 -33.25
C LYS A 250 -11.60 -5.46 -34.07
N MET A 251 -12.73 -5.07 -33.48
CA MET A 251 -13.73 -4.23 -34.16
C MET A 251 -13.32 -2.75 -34.24
N LYS A 252 -12.60 -2.23 -33.23
CA LYS A 252 -12.18 -0.81 -33.18
C LYS A 252 -10.96 -0.55 -34.06
N THR A 253 -9.97 -1.42 -34.01
CA THR A 253 -8.78 -1.36 -34.84
C THR A 253 -9.04 -2.20 -36.08
N LYS A 254 -9.36 -1.61 -37.23
CA LYS A 254 -9.41 -2.32 -38.53
C LYS A 254 -8.02 -2.88 -38.97
N SER A 255 -7.10 -3.05 -38.02
CA SER A 255 -5.67 -3.32 -38.19
C SER A 255 -5.28 -4.68 -37.60
N SER A 256 -4.26 -5.29 -38.19
CA SER A 256 -3.57 -6.51 -37.78
C SER A 256 -2.83 -6.43 -36.43
N ASP A 257 -2.77 -5.26 -35.78
CA ASP A 257 -2.00 -5.02 -34.56
C ASP A 257 -2.41 -5.88 -33.35
N TRP A 258 -3.64 -6.41 -33.33
CA TRP A 258 -4.08 -7.32 -32.26
C TRP A 258 -3.37 -8.69 -32.31
N LYS A 259 -2.83 -9.11 -33.47
CA LYS A 259 -2.08 -10.37 -33.62
C LYS A 259 -0.81 -10.39 -32.80
N ASN A 260 -0.12 -9.24 -32.68
CA ASN A 260 1.12 -9.11 -31.89
C ASN A 260 0.92 -9.43 -30.40
N TYR A 261 -0.31 -9.29 -29.85
CA TYR A 261 -0.58 -9.65 -28.45
C TYR A 261 -0.60 -11.16 -28.20
N ILE A 262 -1.21 -11.95 -29.10
CA ILE A 262 -1.32 -13.40 -28.94
C ILE A 262 0.07 -14.05 -29.05
N GLU A 263 0.97 -13.48 -29.86
CA GLU A 263 2.31 -14.01 -30.08
C GLU A 263 3.34 -13.58 -29.04
N THR A 264 3.27 -12.35 -28.49
CA THR A 264 4.32 -11.81 -27.60
C THR A 264 3.98 -11.85 -26.11
N GLY A 265 2.69 -11.98 -25.75
CA GLY A 265 2.19 -12.30 -24.41
C GLY A 265 2.57 -11.38 -23.24
N LYS A 266 3.38 -10.32 -23.42
CA LYS A 266 3.93 -9.58 -22.27
C LYS A 266 3.79 -8.06 -22.29
N ASN A 267 3.73 -7.39 -23.46
CA ASN A 267 3.86 -5.92 -23.52
C ASN A 267 2.81 -5.22 -24.39
N TRP A 268 1.51 -5.43 -24.15
CA TRP A 268 0.48 -4.68 -24.88
C TRP A 268 0.09 -3.37 -24.21
N PHE A 269 -0.06 -2.33 -25.03
CA PHE A 269 -0.44 -0.98 -24.64
C PHE A 269 -1.63 -0.50 -25.46
N CYS A 270 -2.56 0.21 -24.81
CA CYS A 270 -3.77 0.69 -25.49
C CYS A 270 -3.54 1.94 -26.35
N THR A 271 -2.41 2.64 -26.19
CA THR A 271 -1.97 3.77 -27.01
C THR A 271 -0.43 3.79 -27.08
N GLN A 272 0.11 4.41 -28.13
CA GLN A 272 1.55 4.63 -28.28
C GLN A 272 2.10 5.55 -27.17
N SER A 273 1.31 6.51 -26.68
CA SER A 273 1.70 7.36 -25.56
C SER A 273 1.99 6.56 -24.29
N TYR A 274 1.15 5.57 -23.97
CA TYR A 274 1.37 4.70 -22.81
C TYR A 274 2.59 3.79 -22.96
N GLU A 275 2.83 3.31 -24.18
CA GLU A 275 4.04 2.56 -24.51
C GLU A 275 5.30 3.41 -24.30
N LYS A 276 5.31 4.64 -24.82
CA LYS A 276 6.40 5.62 -24.65
C LYS A 276 6.66 5.90 -23.17
N ILE A 277 5.60 6.13 -22.37
CA ILE A 277 5.73 6.38 -20.92
C ILE A 277 6.33 5.15 -20.22
N PHE A 278 5.80 3.95 -20.50
CA PHE A 278 6.27 2.72 -19.86
C PHE A 278 7.76 2.45 -20.14
N PHE A 279 8.17 2.49 -21.41
CA PHE A 279 9.57 2.28 -21.77
C PHE A 279 10.47 3.44 -21.34
N GLY A 280 9.97 4.67 -21.40
CA GLY A 280 10.68 5.86 -20.92
C GLY A 280 11.02 5.77 -19.44
N LEU A 281 10.02 5.52 -18.59
CA LEU A 281 10.23 5.28 -17.15
C LEU A 281 11.11 4.05 -16.90
N GLY A 282 10.91 2.97 -17.67
CA GLY A 282 11.77 1.79 -17.62
C GLY A 282 13.25 2.10 -17.89
N ASN A 283 13.55 2.97 -18.84
CA ASN A 283 14.92 3.41 -19.11
C ASN A 283 15.50 4.24 -17.95
N PHE A 284 14.70 5.09 -17.32
CA PHE A 284 15.14 5.85 -16.14
C PHE A 284 15.46 4.95 -14.95
N THR A 285 14.78 3.80 -14.80
CA THR A 285 15.12 2.86 -13.71
C THR A 285 16.51 2.24 -13.82
N ARG A 286 17.15 2.31 -15.00
CA ARG A 286 18.49 1.79 -15.25
C ARG A 286 19.57 2.89 -15.23
N LYS A 287 19.17 4.15 -15.12
CA LYS A 287 20.05 5.32 -15.18
C LYS A 287 20.15 6.00 -13.83
N GLN A 288 21.27 6.69 -13.61
CA GLN A 288 21.47 7.60 -12.49
C GLN A 288 21.80 8.96 -13.08
N ILE A 289 21.06 10.00 -12.68
CA ILE A 289 21.24 11.35 -13.21
C ILE A 289 22.06 12.14 -12.20
N GLN A 290 23.21 12.66 -12.62
CA GLN A 290 24.05 13.52 -11.78
C GLN A 290 23.63 14.98 -11.97
N LEU A 291 23.22 15.64 -10.88
CA LEU A 291 22.68 17.01 -10.92
C LEU A 291 23.69 18.08 -10.47
N GLY A 292 24.95 17.69 -10.21
CA GLY A 292 25.97 18.54 -9.61
C GLY A 292 25.91 18.54 -8.08
N ASN A 293 26.89 19.17 -7.41
CA ASN A 293 26.98 19.24 -5.93
C ASN A 293 26.88 17.87 -5.22
N ASN A 294 27.46 16.82 -5.83
CA ASN A 294 27.37 15.43 -5.36
C ASN A 294 25.94 14.92 -5.18
N LEU A 295 24.98 15.50 -5.92
CA LEU A 295 23.59 15.06 -5.94
C LEU A 295 23.36 14.07 -7.07
N THR A 296 22.78 12.93 -6.72
CA THR A 296 22.39 11.89 -7.68
C THR A 296 20.90 11.61 -7.58
N TRP A 297 20.20 11.73 -8.69
CA TRP A 297 18.78 11.41 -8.83
C TRP A 297 18.60 10.02 -9.44
N LYS A 298 17.69 9.22 -8.88
CA LYS A 298 17.40 7.84 -9.35
C LYS A 298 15.91 7.56 -9.32
N LEU A 299 15.44 6.84 -10.33
CA LEU A 299 14.12 6.23 -10.34
C LEU A 299 14.27 4.73 -10.02
N LEU A 300 13.49 4.24 -9.07
CA LEU A 300 13.53 2.86 -8.60
C LEU A 300 12.18 2.21 -8.81
N LYS A 301 12.17 0.91 -9.07
CA LYS A 301 10.97 0.09 -9.18
C LYS A 301 11.26 -1.26 -8.52
N SER A 302 10.34 -1.72 -7.66
CA SER A 302 10.46 -3.03 -7.03
C SER A 302 10.38 -4.14 -8.07
N ASN A 303 11.29 -5.11 -7.98
CA ASN A 303 11.25 -6.33 -8.79
C ASN A 303 10.25 -7.38 -8.25
N GLY A 304 9.47 -7.05 -7.23
CA GLY A 304 8.44 -7.93 -6.66
C GLY A 304 8.98 -9.06 -5.76
N ASN A 305 10.28 -9.03 -5.39
CA ASN A 305 10.85 -9.96 -4.42
C ASN A 305 10.93 -9.30 -3.03
N PRO A 306 9.98 -9.58 -2.12
CA PRO A 306 9.93 -8.96 -0.80
C PRO A 306 11.06 -9.43 0.15
N ASN A 307 11.79 -10.50 -0.18
CA ASN A 307 12.81 -11.08 0.71
C ASN A 307 14.21 -10.46 0.56
N TYR A 308 14.40 -9.53 -0.39
CA TYR A 308 15.67 -8.82 -0.58
C TYR A 308 15.57 -7.40 -0.01
N HIS A 309 15.77 -7.27 1.31
CA HIS A 309 15.74 -5.98 2.00
C HIS A 309 17.06 -5.19 1.96
N GLY A 310 18.07 -5.64 1.22
CA GLY A 310 19.31 -4.87 0.98
C GLY A 310 19.16 -3.74 -0.06
N ASP A 311 17.96 -3.55 -0.60
CA ASP A 311 17.68 -2.65 -1.71
C ASP A 311 17.49 -1.18 -1.24
N LYS A 312 17.77 -0.22 -2.12
CA LYS A 312 17.59 1.23 -1.85
C LYS A 312 16.14 1.59 -1.51
N LEU A 313 15.20 0.77 -1.93
CA LEU A 313 13.79 0.86 -1.56
C LEU A 313 13.57 0.70 -0.04
N SER A 314 14.36 -0.13 0.65
CA SER A 314 14.31 -0.25 2.12
C SER A 314 14.76 1.05 2.80
N VAL A 315 15.83 1.66 2.29
CA VAL A 315 16.32 2.95 2.80
C VAL A 315 15.28 4.05 2.54
N ALA A 316 14.59 3.99 1.40
CA ALA A 316 13.51 4.90 1.06
C ALA A 316 12.32 4.74 2.03
N LEU A 317 11.95 3.50 2.37
CA LEU A 317 10.92 3.22 3.38
C LEU A 317 11.30 3.77 4.76
N ASP A 318 12.55 3.62 5.16
CA ASP A 318 13.05 4.20 6.42
C ASP A 318 12.95 5.73 6.44
N VAL A 319 13.21 6.40 5.30
CA VAL A 319 13.01 7.85 5.20
C VAL A 319 11.53 8.21 5.37
N MET A 320 10.63 7.45 4.74
CA MET A 320 9.19 7.66 4.90
C MET A 320 8.75 7.46 6.36
N HIS A 321 9.12 6.37 7.02
CA HIS A 321 8.75 6.11 8.42
C HIS A 321 9.36 7.07 9.44
N LYS A 322 10.45 7.77 9.08
CA LYS A 322 10.97 8.86 9.89
C LYS A 322 10.16 10.15 9.71
N CYS A 323 9.52 10.34 8.55
CA CYS A 323 8.80 11.57 8.22
C CYS A 323 7.27 11.46 8.39
N PHE A 324 6.73 10.25 8.35
CA PHE A 324 5.31 9.92 8.43
C PHE A 324 5.07 8.87 9.52
N GLU A 325 3.92 8.99 10.20
CA GLU A 325 3.44 7.92 11.08
C GLU A 325 3.07 6.69 10.25
N ARG A 326 3.33 5.50 10.79
CA ARG A 326 2.96 4.25 10.13
C ARG A 326 1.44 4.11 10.14
N SER A 327 0.85 4.13 8.96
CA SER A 327 -0.57 3.83 8.75
C SER A 327 -0.70 2.42 8.19
N LYS A 328 -1.65 1.66 8.76
CA LYS A 328 -2.03 0.37 8.21
C LYS A 328 -3.34 0.52 7.47
N ASP A 329 -3.43 -0.07 6.29
CA ASP A 329 -4.70 -0.17 5.59
C ASP A 329 -5.61 -1.18 6.32
N SER A 330 -6.88 -0.82 6.48
CA SER A 330 -7.88 -1.64 7.18
C SER A 330 -8.15 -2.98 6.49
N TYR A 331 -8.09 -3.03 5.15
CA TYR A 331 -8.42 -4.22 4.38
C TYR A 331 -7.26 -5.23 4.32
N THR A 332 -6.05 -4.75 4.10
CA THR A 332 -4.84 -5.58 3.98
C THR A 332 -4.13 -5.80 5.31
N GLY A 333 -4.32 -4.90 6.29
CA GLY A 333 -3.58 -4.88 7.56
C GLY A 333 -2.09 -4.58 7.40
N ARG A 334 -1.65 -4.15 6.21
CA ARG A 334 -0.26 -3.87 5.86
C ARG A 334 0.04 -2.37 5.92
N ASP A 335 1.32 -2.05 6.04
CA ASP A 335 1.81 -0.68 6.04
C ASP A 335 1.63 -0.05 4.65
N VAL A 336 0.90 1.08 4.58
CA VAL A 336 0.57 1.72 3.31
C VAL A 336 1.83 2.26 2.61
N ALA A 337 2.78 2.83 3.35
CA ALA A 337 4.01 3.37 2.75
C ALA A 337 4.88 2.24 2.17
N GLU A 338 4.91 1.09 2.85
CA GLU A 338 5.56 -0.12 2.34
C GLU A 338 4.88 -0.63 1.07
N ASP A 339 3.55 -0.76 1.10
CA ASP A 339 2.76 -1.23 -0.03
C ASP A 339 2.95 -0.33 -1.27
N VAL A 340 2.99 1.00 -1.08
CA VAL A 340 3.29 1.97 -2.14
C VAL A 340 4.72 1.79 -2.65
N ILE A 341 5.75 1.90 -1.79
CA ILE A 341 7.17 1.88 -2.21
C ILE A 341 7.52 0.60 -2.97
N PHE A 342 7.03 -0.55 -2.49
CA PHE A 342 7.29 -1.85 -3.11
C PHE A 342 6.30 -2.20 -4.23
N GLY A 343 5.33 -1.34 -4.51
CA GLY A 343 4.34 -1.51 -5.57
C GLY A 343 3.54 -2.80 -5.43
N ARG A 344 3.12 -3.13 -4.20
CA ARG A 344 2.43 -4.39 -3.90
C ARG A 344 1.07 -4.43 -4.60
N GLU A 345 0.82 -5.53 -5.30
CA GLU A 345 -0.44 -5.76 -6.02
C GLU A 345 -1.56 -6.13 -5.06
N SER A 346 -2.77 -5.67 -5.36
CA SER A 346 -3.98 -6.01 -4.61
C SER A 346 -5.17 -6.24 -5.53
N LYS A 347 -6.10 -7.09 -5.09
CA LYS A 347 -7.43 -7.22 -5.73
C LYS A 347 -8.30 -5.99 -5.46
N LEU A 348 -8.03 -5.27 -4.37
CA LEU A 348 -8.75 -4.05 -3.99
C LEU A 348 -8.07 -2.83 -4.63
N LYS A 349 -8.82 -2.08 -5.46
CA LYS A 349 -8.22 -1.08 -6.34
C LYS A 349 -7.56 0.08 -5.57
N ARG A 350 -8.13 0.52 -4.45
CA ARG A 350 -7.59 1.60 -3.61
C ARG A 350 -6.26 1.29 -2.93
N VAL A 351 -5.83 0.04 -2.94
CA VAL A 351 -4.56 -0.43 -2.36
C VAL A 351 -3.77 -1.28 -3.35
N ASP A 352 -4.05 -1.13 -4.65
CA ASP A 352 -3.33 -1.77 -5.73
C ASP A 352 -2.25 -0.82 -6.25
N PHE A 353 -1.04 -0.94 -5.71
CA PHE A 353 0.09 -0.06 -6.03
C PHE A 353 0.99 -0.63 -7.14
N LYS A 354 0.50 -1.62 -7.88
CA LYS A 354 1.24 -2.23 -8.98
C LYS A 354 1.64 -1.19 -10.02
N GLY A 355 2.94 -1.08 -10.25
CA GLY A 355 3.50 -0.12 -11.20
C GLY A 355 3.85 1.23 -10.60
N ASN A 356 3.80 1.38 -9.27
CA ASN A 356 4.39 2.52 -8.58
C ASN A 356 5.92 2.54 -8.77
N TYR A 357 6.47 3.75 -8.81
CA TYR A 357 7.91 4.00 -8.83
C TYR A 357 8.30 4.80 -7.59
N THR A 358 9.55 4.65 -7.16
CA THR A 358 10.14 5.42 -6.07
C THR A 358 11.29 6.26 -6.62
N VAL A 359 11.22 7.56 -6.45
CA VAL A 359 12.27 8.51 -6.81
C VAL A 359 13.13 8.78 -5.58
N THR A 360 14.45 8.73 -5.73
CA THR A 360 15.40 9.09 -4.66
C THR A 360 16.37 10.15 -5.14
N LEU A 361 16.58 11.18 -4.31
CA LEU A 361 17.68 12.13 -4.43
C LEU A 361 18.70 11.82 -3.34
N GLU A 362 19.89 11.45 -3.77
CA GLU A 362 21.04 11.10 -2.94
C GLU A 362 22.04 12.26 -2.88
N GLU A 363 22.64 12.50 -1.73
CA GLU A 363 23.75 13.43 -1.55
C GLU A 363 24.94 12.64 -0.98
N ASN A 364 26.09 12.67 -1.66
CA ASN A 364 27.27 11.88 -1.27
C ASN A 364 26.97 10.37 -1.10
N GLY A 365 25.99 9.84 -1.85
CA GLY A 365 25.55 8.44 -1.77
C GLY A 365 24.47 8.15 -0.72
N ASP A 366 24.15 9.09 0.16
CA ASP A 366 23.10 8.96 1.16
C ASP A 366 21.75 9.45 0.63
N VAL A 367 20.69 8.64 0.78
CA VAL A 367 19.34 9.03 0.37
C VAL A 367 18.83 10.19 1.23
N ALA A 368 18.70 11.37 0.63
CA ALA A 368 18.30 12.60 1.30
C ALA A 368 16.80 12.89 1.17
N THR A 369 16.25 12.75 -0.05
CA THR A 369 14.82 12.95 -0.34
C THR A 369 14.26 11.78 -1.14
N VAL A 370 13.03 11.40 -0.83
CA VAL A 370 12.29 10.31 -1.48
C VAL A 370 10.93 10.84 -1.93
N ALA A 371 10.48 10.44 -3.11
CA ALA A 371 9.10 10.59 -3.55
C ALA A 371 8.59 9.29 -4.17
N THR A 372 7.28 9.05 -4.14
CA THR A 372 6.64 7.93 -4.86
C THR A 372 5.83 8.50 -6.01
N VAL A 373 5.77 7.82 -7.16
CA VAL A 373 5.01 8.28 -8.32
C VAL A 373 4.20 7.16 -8.98
N MET A 374 2.92 7.44 -9.23
CA MET A 374 1.95 6.55 -9.85
C MET A 374 1.40 7.17 -11.13
N VAL A 375 1.50 6.45 -12.24
CA VAL A 375 0.94 6.90 -13.51
C VAL A 375 -0.50 6.41 -13.63
N HIS A 376 -1.45 7.33 -13.72
CA HIS A 376 -2.87 7.00 -13.80
C HIS A 376 -3.38 7.01 -15.23
N ASP A 377 -3.06 8.04 -16.00
CA ASP A 377 -3.39 8.12 -17.41
C ASP A 377 -2.22 8.69 -18.24
N GLU A 378 -2.46 8.95 -19.54
CA GLU A 378 -1.45 9.46 -20.48
C GLU A 378 -0.95 10.87 -20.15
N ARG A 379 -1.66 11.59 -19.28
CA ARG A 379 -1.46 13.02 -19.00
C ARG A 379 -1.24 13.30 -17.51
N VAL A 380 -1.64 12.40 -16.61
CA VAL A 380 -1.68 12.61 -15.16
C VAL A 380 -0.83 11.59 -14.43
N VAL A 381 0.12 12.10 -13.66
CA VAL A 381 0.92 11.34 -12.70
C VAL A 381 0.61 11.85 -11.31
N GLU A 382 0.36 10.93 -10.38
CA GLU A 382 0.21 11.22 -8.97
C GLU A 382 1.54 11.01 -8.24
N MET A 383 1.83 11.89 -7.28
CA MET A 383 2.94 11.76 -6.35
C MET A 383 2.41 11.78 -4.91
N PRO A 384 2.01 10.61 -4.35
CA PRO A 384 1.26 10.60 -3.11
C PRO A 384 2.12 10.82 -1.85
N LEU A 385 3.39 10.41 -1.87
CA LEU A 385 4.29 10.52 -0.73
C LEU A 385 5.59 11.23 -1.15
N VAL A 386 6.03 12.18 -0.32
CA VAL A 386 7.33 12.86 -0.45
C VAL A 386 7.91 13.13 0.93
N ALA A 387 9.17 12.78 1.13
CA ALA A 387 9.87 12.97 2.39
C ALA A 387 11.32 13.43 2.17
N THR A 388 11.75 14.44 2.93
CA THR A 388 13.16 14.81 3.08
C THR A 388 13.61 14.49 4.50
N ARG A 389 14.73 13.74 4.63
CA ARG A 389 15.36 13.44 5.93
C ARG A 389 15.60 14.71 6.72
N PHE A 390 15.38 14.68 8.03
CA PHE A 390 15.52 15.86 8.91
C PHE A 390 16.86 16.58 8.78
N SER A 391 17.97 15.83 8.71
CA SER A 391 19.33 16.37 8.54
C SER A 391 19.54 17.12 7.21
N HIS A 392 18.63 16.97 6.24
CA HIS A 392 18.72 17.54 4.91
C HIS A 392 17.60 18.56 4.61
N ARG A 393 16.75 18.89 5.59
CA ARG A 393 15.65 19.86 5.42
C ARG A 393 16.16 21.29 5.33
N ARG A 394 15.33 22.17 4.75
CA ARG A 394 15.62 23.61 4.51
C ARG A 394 16.84 23.87 3.61
N ARG A 395 17.26 22.88 2.82
CA ARG A 395 18.38 22.96 1.86
C ARG A 395 17.92 22.94 0.40
N GLY A 396 16.62 23.07 0.14
CA GLY A 396 16.06 23.07 -1.23
C GLY A 396 16.00 21.71 -1.93
N LEU A 397 16.45 20.61 -1.30
CA LEU A 397 16.55 19.29 -1.95
C LEU A 397 15.22 18.73 -2.47
N CYS A 398 14.10 18.99 -1.78
CA CYS A 398 12.78 18.61 -2.29
C CYS A 398 12.47 19.30 -3.63
N ARG A 399 12.79 20.60 -3.76
CA ARG A 399 12.61 21.32 -5.02
C ARG A 399 13.50 20.77 -6.13
N VAL A 400 14.74 20.39 -5.82
CA VAL A 400 15.66 19.75 -6.78
C VAL A 400 15.06 18.44 -7.30
N LEU A 401 14.60 17.56 -6.40
CA LEU A 401 13.96 16.29 -6.80
C LEU A 401 12.74 16.53 -7.70
N LEU A 402 11.89 17.49 -7.33
CA LEU A 402 10.64 17.78 -8.06
C LEU A 402 10.89 18.36 -9.45
N ASN A 403 11.87 19.26 -9.58
CA ASN A 403 12.19 19.87 -10.86
C ASN A 403 12.71 18.83 -11.86
N GLU A 404 13.62 17.96 -11.42
CA GLU A 404 14.13 16.87 -12.25
C GLU A 404 13.02 15.87 -12.61
N LEU A 405 12.15 15.53 -11.65
CA LEU A 405 11.00 14.66 -11.92
C LEU A 405 10.08 15.29 -12.98
N GLU A 406 9.71 16.56 -12.83
CA GLU A 406 8.82 17.25 -13.78
C GLU A 406 9.43 17.30 -15.19
N GLU A 407 10.72 17.62 -15.30
CA GLU A 407 11.41 17.66 -16.59
C GLU A 407 11.37 16.31 -17.30
N ASN A 408 11.66 15.23 -16.58
CA ASN A 408 11.60 13.89 -17.15
C ASN A 408 10.17 13.48 -17.54
N LEU A 409 9.16 13.80 -16.71
CA LEU A 409 7.75 13.54 -17.02
C LEU A 409 7.27 14.34 -18.25
N ARG A 410 7.68 15.61 -18.37
CA ARG A 410 7.38 16.47 -19.52
C ARG A 410 7.94 15.89 -20.82
N ASN A 411 9.17 15.38 -20.81
CA ASN A 411 9.80 14.74 -21.98
C ASN A 411 9.04 13.46 -22.43
N LEU A 412 8.35 12.81 -21.50
CA LEU A 412 7.48 11.67 -21.78
C LEU A 412 6.06 12.06 -22.24
N GLY A 413 5.71 13.35 -22.22
CA GLY A 413 4.40 13.86 -22.65
C GLY A 413 3.35 13.95 -21.55
N VAL A 414 3.75 13.83 -20.28
CA VAL A 414 2.84 14.01 -19.14
C VAL A 414 2.51 15.50 -18.97
N GLU A 415 1.23 15.82 -18.80
CA GLU A 415 0.71 17.19 -18.74
C GLU A 415 0.53 17.70 -17.30
N LYS A 416 0.25 16.81 -16.35
CA LYS A 416 -0.12 17.14 -14.97
C LYS A 416 0.59 16.26 -13.95
N LEU A 417 1.12 16.90 -12.91
CA LEU A 417 1.62 16.24 -11.70
C LEU A 417 0.69 16.60 -10.54
N VAL A 418 0.10 15.59 -9.91
CA VAL A 418 -0.90 15.78 -8.85
C VAL A 418 -0.43 15.17 -7.54
N LEU A 419 -0.84 15.74 -6.41
CA LEU A 419 -0.58 15.16 -5.09
C LEU A 419 -1.74 15.41 -4.10
N PRO A 420 -1.93 14.51 -3.12
CA PRO A 420 -2.74 14.78 -1.94
C PRO A 420 -1.96 15.72 -0.99
N SER A 421 -2.65 16.74 -0.48
CA SER A 421 -2.10 17.71 0.47
C SER A 421 -3.00 17.83 1.68
N LEU A 422 -2.40 17.71 2.87
CA LEU A 422 -3.03 18.18 4.10
C LEU A 422 -3.28 19.69 4.03
N PRO A 423 -4.36 20.21 4.65
CA PRO A 423 -4.61 21.65 4.71
C PRO A 423 -3.43 22.44 5.28
N SER A 424 -2.73 21.89 6.27
CA SER A 424 -1.55 22.49 6.90
C SER A 424 -0.31 22.53 6.00
N ALA A 425 -0.23 21.67 4.98
CA ALA A 425 0.90 21.59 4.06
C ALA A 425 0.67 22.38 2.76
N LEU A 426 -0.54 22.93 2.55
CA LEU A 426 -0.93 23.56 1.29
C LEU A 426 0.00 24.72 0.90
N GLU A 427 0.32 25.60 1.84
CA GLU A 427 1.24 26.73 1.61
C GLU A 427 2.64 26.25 1.20
N THR A 428 3.11 25.14 1.76
CA THR A 428 4.41 24.55 1.40
C THR A 428 4.39 24.08 -0.06
N TRP A 429 3.32 23.41 -0.50
CA TRP A 429 3.18 22.98 -1.88
C TRP A 429 3.00 24.15 -2.85
N THR A 430 2.27 25.19 -2.47
CA THR A 430 2.14 26.40 -3.28
C THR A 430 3.47 27.12 -3.46
N ASN A 431 4.32 27.18 -2.41
CA ASN A 431 5.69 27.67 -2.53
C ASN A 431 6.57 26.79 -3.43
N LEU A 432 6.22 25.52 -3.62
CA LEU A 432 6.84 24.61 -4.59
C LEU A 432 6.17 24.67 -5.96
N GLY A 433 5.27 25.62 -6.22
CA GLY A 433 4.66 25.84 -7.53
C GLY A 433 3.40 25.01 -7.81
N PHE A 434 2.82 24.34 -6.80
CA PHE A 434 1.53 23.66 -6.94
C PHE A 434 0.37 24.64 -6.75
N SER A 435 -0.64 24.55 -7.62
CA SER A 435 -1.93 25.23 -7.44
C SER A 435 -2.95 24.29 -6.80
N LYS A 436 -3.89 24.84 -6.04
CA LYS A 436 -5.03 24.05 -5.54
C LYS A 436 -5.91 23.64 -6.73
N MET A 437 -6.34 22.38 -6.76
CA MET A 437 -7.27 21.93 -7.80
C MET A 437 -8.62 22.64 -7.72
N THR A 438 -9.15 23.01 -8.89
CA THR A 438 -10.53 23.48 -9.03
C THR A 438 -11.50 22.30 -8.97
N ASP A 439 -12.80 22.58 -8.82
CA ASP A 439 -13.80 21.51 -8.79
C ASP A 439 -13.95 20.82 -10.15
N GLU A 440 -13.72 21.54 -11.26
CA GLU A 440 -13.65 20.96 -12.60
C GLU A 440 -12.47 20.00 -12.76
N ASP A 441 -11.29 20.35 -12.23
CA ASP A 441 -10.13 19.46 -12.22
C ASP A 441 -10.42 18.19 -11.42
N LYS A 442 -11.04 18.33 -10.23
CA LYS A 442 -11.45 17.17 -9.43
C LYS A 442 -12.44 16.28 -10.18
N SER A 443 -13.46 16.86 -10.82
CA SER A 443 -14.45 16.12 -11.61
C SER A 443 -13.81 15.29 -12.73
N ARG A 444 -12.77 15.81 -13.38
CA ARG A 444 -12.03 15.08 -14.43
C ARG A 444 -11.21 13.92 -13.86
N LEU A 445 -10.81 13.98 -12.59
CA LEU A 445 -10.01 12.95 -11.92
C LEU A 445 -10.84 11.98 -11.07
N LEU A 446 -12.17 12.15 -10.95
CA LEU A 446 -13.06 11.22 -10.22
C LEU A 446 -12.97 9.77 -10.70
N GLN A 447 -12.55 9.55 -11.96
CA GLN A 447 -12.35 8.21 -12.50
C GLN A 447 -11.03 7.56 -12.05
N LEU A 448 -10.12 8.33 -11.46
CA LEU A 448 -8.84 7.86 -10.96
C LEU A 448 -8.96 7.45 -9.50
N THR A 449 -8.25 6.39 -9.14
CA THR A 449 -8.12 5.97 -7.75
C THR A 449 -6.85 6.62 -7.18
N LEU A 450 -6.97 7.89 -6.80
CA LEU A 450 -5.88 8.60 -6.13
C LEU A 450 -5.76 8.14 -4.68
N LEU A 451 -4.55 8.19 -4.13
CA LEU A 451 -4.31 7.86 -2.73
C LEU A 451 -4.74 9.05 -1.87
N ASP A 452 -5.77 8.85 -1.05
CA ASP A 452 -6.21 9.82 -0.04
C ASP A 452 -5.85 9.27 1.35
N PHE A 453 -5.46 10.17 2.26
CA PHE A 453 -4.96 9.83 3.61
C PHE A 453 -5.78 10.49 4.71
#